data_AF-A0A344WKV7-F1
#
_entry.id   AF-A0A344WKV7-F1
#
_cell.length_a   1.000
_cell.length_b   1.000
_cell.length_c   1.000
_cell.angle_alpha   90.00
_cell.angle_beta   90.00
_cell.angle_gamma   90.00
#
_symmetry.space_group_name_H-M   'P 1'
#
loop_
_entity.id
_entity.type
_entity.pdbx_description
1 polymer ?
#
loop_
_entity_poly.entity_id
_entity_poly.type
_entity_poly.pdbx_seq_one_letter_code
_entity_poly.pdbx_strand_id
1 'polypeptide(L)'
;MARQSGSGGPIIIKKYANRRLYDTSTSSYVTLEHLSDLVREGQEFEVRDAKTGEDLTRQVLTQIIFEHETKGQGALPLNFLRQLIGFYGGGAQAYLPSFLEMSMNSFAQAQKEWRKAANPMSLFEAQTRRNMAMFEQAMKMFMPGVAPGSAATGAADPRPSAAQPPANPFMEYQAEALAAMQEQMEAIQKQLADLSRKE
;
A
#
# COMPACT_ATOMS: atom_id res chain seq x y z
N MET A 1 -29.99 -18.19 4.76
CA MET A 1 -29.65 -18.90 3.51
C MET A 1 -29.78 -17.91 2.35
N ALA A 2 -28.68 -17.28 1.93
CA ALA A 2 -28.64 -16.49 0.70
C ALA A 2 -27.72 -17.24 -0.27
N ARG A 3 -28.28 -17.69 -1.39
CA ARG A 3 -27.58 -18.49 -2.40
C ARG A 3 -26.47 -17.65 -3.02
N GLN A 4 -25.25 -18.16 -2.92
CA GLN A 4 -24.16 -17.82 -3.82
C GLN A 4 -24.61 -18.15 -5.25
N SER A 5 -24.87 -17.11 -6.04
CA SER A 5 -24.98 -17.26 -7.49
C SER A 5 -23.58 -17.06 -8.06
N GLY A 6 -22.82 -18.15 -8.06
CA GLY A 6 -21.62 -18.27 -8.88
C GLY A 6 -22.02 -18.39 -10.34
N SER A 7 -21.97 -17.27 -11.06
CA SER A 7 -21.67 -17.23 -12.48
C SER A 7 -20.50 -16.29 -12.60
N GLY A 8 -19.33 -16.76 -13.04
CA GLY A 8 -18.09 -15.97 -13.12
C GLY A 8 -18.10 -14.89 -14.20
N GLY A 9 -19.23 -14.21 -14.39
CA GLY A 9 -19.42 -13.10 -15.30
C GLY A 9 -19.99 -11.89 -14.55
N PRO A 10 -19.95 -10.71 -15.18
CA PRO A 10 -20.35 -9.46 -14.55
C PRO A 10 -21.83 -9.46 -14.18
N ILE A 11 -22.16 -8.80 -13.06
CA ILE A 11 -23.56 -8.60 -12.63
C ILE A 11 -24.26 -7.73 -13.67
N ILE A 12 -25.41 -8.18 -14.20
CA ILE A 12 -26.14 -7.41 -15.21
C ILE A 12 -27.22 -6.56 -14.54
N ILE A 13 -27.11 -5.25 -14.72
CA ILE A 13 -28.03 -4.25 -14.21
C ILE A 13 -28.87 -3.70 -15.37
N LYS A 14 -30.20 -3.77 -15.26
CA LYS A 14 -31.11 -3.17 -16.23
C LYS A 14 -31.50 -1.76 -15.79
N LYS A 15 -31.23 -0.79 -16.65
CA LYS A 15 -31.68 0.59 -16.49
C LYS A 15 -33.00 0.80 -17.21
N TYR A 16 -33.99 1.32 -16.51
CA TYR A 16 -35.27 1.69 -17.11
C TYR A 16 -35.28 3.19 -17.40
N ALA A 17 -36.29 3.69 -18.12
CA ALA A 17 -36.35 5.10 -18.52
C ALA A 17 -36.39 6.09 -17.34
N ASN A 18 -36.88 5.64 -16.18
CA ASN A 18 -36.79 6.38 -14.92
C ASN A 18 -35.42 6.11 -14.26
N ARG A 19 -34.98 6.92 -13.29
CA ARG A 19 -33.71 6.72 -12.50
C ARG A 19 -33.60 5.36 -11.74
N ARG A 20 -34.42 4.37 -12.08
CA ARG A 20 -34.50 3.03 -11.51
C ARG A 20 -33.51 2.09 -12.21
N LEU A 21 -32.75 1.38 -11.40
CA LEU A 21 -31.82 0.33 -11.78
C LEU A 21 -32.27 -0.97 -11.12
N TYR A 22 -32.17 -2.09 -11.84
CA TYR A 22 -32.51 -3.40 -11.31
C TYR A 22 -31.41 -4.39 -11.58
N ASP A 23 -31.02 -5.13 -10.56
CA ASP A 23 -30.12 -6.26 -10.70
C ASP A 23 -30.91 -7.47 -11.21
N THR A 24 -30.43 -8.07 -12.30
CA THR A 24 -31.06 -9.25 -12.91
C THR A 24 -30.77 -10.55 -12.15
N SER A 25 -29.70 -10.59 -11.36
CA SER A 25 -29.31 -11.76 -10.58
C SER A 25 -30.16 -11.92 -9.31
N THR A 26 -30.40 -10.81 -8.62
CA THR A 26 -31.19 -10.75 -7.38
C THR A 26 -32.65 -10.33 -7.63
N SER A 27 -32.96 -9.83 -8.84
CA SER A 27 -34.27 -9.29 -9.21
C SER A 27 -34.74 -8.16 -8.29
N SER A 28 -33.80 -7.40 -7.70
CA SER A 28 -34.10 -6.31 -6.77
C SER A 28 -33.75 -4.94 -7.34
N TYR A 29 -34.41 -3.92 -6.79
CA TYR A 29 -34.06 -2.52 -7.01
C TYR A 29 -32.68 -2.23 -6.45
N VAL A 30 -31.84 -1.57 -7.25
CA VAL A 30 -30.51 -1.12 -6.83
C VAL A 30 -30.38 0.39 -7.00
N THR A 31 -29.57 1.00 -6.14
CA THR A 31 -29.27 2.43 -6.17
C THR A 31 -27.86 2.65 -6.73
N LEU A 32 -27.53 3.89 -7.10
CA LEU A 32 -26.17 4.26 -7.49
C LEU A 32 -25.16 4.07 -6.35
N GLU A 33 -25.58 4.24 -5.09
CA GLU A 33 -24.74 3.94 -3.93
C GLU A 33 -24.42 2.46 -3.84
N HIS A 34 -25.41 1.58 -4.03
CA HIS A 34 -25.16 0.14 -4.05
C HIS A 34 -24.20 -0.26 -5.17
N LEU A 35 -24.34 0.32 -6.37
CA LEU A 35 -23.37 0.10 -7.45
C LEU A 35 -21.97 0.61 -7.09
N SER A 36 -21.87 1.71 -6.35
CA SER A 36 -20.58 2.23 -5.86
C SER A 36 -19.92 1.23 -4.91
N ASP A 37 -20.71 0.59 -4.04
CA ASP A 37 -20.22 -0.44 -3.13
C ASP A 37 -19.71 -1.67 -3.88
N LEU A 38 -20.42 -2.12 -4.92
CA LEU A 38 -19.96 -3.21 -5.77
C LEU A 38 -18.57 -2.92 -6.38
N VAL A 39 -18.34 -1.69 -6.88
CA VAL A 39 -17.01 -1.29 -7.40
C VAL A 39 -15.95 -1.33 -6.29
N ARG A 40 -16.27 -0.86 -5.08
CA ARG A 40 -15.33 -0.87 -3.94
C ARG A 40 -14.98 -2.29 -3.49
N GLU A 41 -15.93 -3.22 -3.60
CA GLU A 41 -15.74 -4.65 -3.34
C GLU A 41 -15.00 -5.37 -4.48
N GLY A 42 -14.76 -4.69 -5.61
CA GLY A 42 -14.10 -5.27 -6.78
C GLY A 42 -15.01 -6.18 -7.61
N GLN A 43 -16.33 -6.05 -7.46
CA GLN A 43 -17.31 -6.79 -8.25
C GLN A 43 -17.57 -6.06 -9.57
N GLU A 44 -17.42 -6.76 -10.69
CA GLU A 44 -17.71 -6.22 -12.01
C GLU A 44 -19.21 -6.28 -12.32
N PHE A 45 -19.73 -5.21 -12.95
CA PHE A 45 -21.11 -5.17 -13.42
C PHE A 45 -21.21 -4.45 -14.76
N GLU A 46 -22.24 -4.80 -15.52
CA GLU A 46 -22.64 -4.12 -16.75
C GLU A 46 -24.03 -3.50 -16.57
N VAL A 47 -24.21 -2.26 -17.04
CA VAL A 47 -25.52 -1.62 -17.08
C VAL A 47 -26.03 -1.59 -18.50
N ARG A 48 -27.20 -2.19 -18.74
CA ARG A 48 -27.85 -2.19 -20.04
C ARG A 48 -29.20 -1.49 -20.00
N ASP A 49 -29.53 -0.73 -21.04
CA ASP A 49 -30.88 -0.19 -21.18
C ASP A 49 -31.91 -1.31 -21.34
N ALA A 50 -33.00 -1.26 -20.58
CA ALA A 50 -34.00 -2.31 -20.56
C ALA A 50 -34.85 -2.39 -21.84
N LYS A 51 -34.90 -1.31 -22.64
CA LYS A 51 -35.65 -1.26 -23.90
C LYS A 51 -34.74 -1.53 -25.09
N THR A 52 -33.59 -0.88 -25.16
CA THR A 52 -32.70 -0.93 -26.34
C THR A 52 -31.58 -1.97 -26.20
N GLY A 53 -31.25 -2.39 -24.98
CA GLY A 53 -30.11 -3.26 -24.71
C GLY A 53 -28.74 -2.57 -24.83
N GLU A 54 -28.72 -1.26 -25.03
CA GLU A 54 -27.49 -0.45 -25.12
C GLU A 54 -26.67 -0.53 -23.84
N ASP A 55 -25.34 -0.64 -23.97
CA ASP A 55 -24.42 -0.60 -22.84
C ASP A 55 -24.25 0.84 -22.32
N LEU A 56 -24.78 1.07 -21.13
CA LEU A 56 -24.75 2.34 -20.41
C LEU A 56 -23.73 2.32 -19.25
N THR A 57 -22.88 1.30 -19.16
CA THR A 57 -21.94 1.09 -18.04
C THR A 57 -21.05 2.31 -17.83
N ARG A 58 -20.43 2.82 -18.91
CA ARG A 58 -19.59 4.03 -18.86
C ARG A 58 -20.35 5.24 -18.34
N GLN A 59 -21.57 5.45 -18.82
CA GLN A 59 -22.40 6.59 -18.44
C GLN A 59 -22.76 6.52 -16.95
N VAL A 60 -23.15 5.34 -16.45
CA VAL A 60 -23.54 5.15 -15.04
C VAL A 60 -22.33 5.27 -14.12
N LEU A 61 -21.17 4.70 -14.46
CA LEU A 61 -19.94 4.88 -13.68
C LEU A 61 -19.54 6.36 -13.60
N THR A 62 -19.66 7.09 -14.70
CA THR A 62 -19.40 8.53 -14.73
C THR A 62 -20.37 9.29 -13.80
N GLN A 63 -21.67 8.93 -13.84
CA GLN A 63 -22.66 9.52 -12.94
C GLN A 63 -22.34 9.25 -11.46
N ILE A 64 -21.94 8.03 -11.12
CA ILE A 64 -21.52 7.65 -9.76
C ILE A 64 -20.40 8.57 -9.25
N ILE A 65 -19.37 8.78 -10.07
CA ILE A 65 -18.23 9.64 -9.73
C ILE A 65 -18.71 11.07 -9.44
N PHE A 66 -19.56 11.64 -10.30
CA PHE A 66 -20.07 13.00 -10.12
C PHE A 66 -21.02 13.15 -8.93
N GLU A 67 -21.88 12.17 -8.66
CA GLU A 67 -22.75 12.19 -7.47
C GLU A 67 -21.93 12.12 -6.18
N HIS A 68 -20.83 11.37 -6.17
CA HIS A 68 -19.93 11.30 -5.02
C HIS A 68 -19.18 12.63 -4.78
N GLU A 69 -18.74 13.28 -5.86
CA GLU A 69 -18.05 14.58 -5.80
C GLU A 69 -18.98 15.69 -5.29
N THR A 70 -20.22 15.75 -5.79
CA THR A 70 -21.21 16.78 -5.43
C THR A 70 -21.74 16.68 -4.00
N LYS A 71 -21.74 15.48 -3.39
CA LYS A 71 -22.12 15.25 -1.99
C LYS A 71 -21.08 15.75 -0.97
N GLY A 72 -19.99 16.39 -1.40
CA GLY A 72 -18.97 16.97 -0.52
C GLY A 72 -17.97 15.97 0.06
N GLN A 73 -18.03 14.71 -0.38
CA GLN A 73 -17.01 13.66 -0.12
C GLN A 73 -16.03 13.53 -1.29
N GLY A 74 -16.04 14.52 -2.17
CA GLY A 74 -15.20 14.59 -3.36
C GLY A 74 -13.72 14.71 -3.03
N ALA A 75 -12.91 13.86 -3.67
CA ALA A 75 -11.46 13.88 -3.55
C ALA A 75 -10.80 14.56 -4.76
N LEU A 76 -11.59 14.97 -5.77
CA LEU A 76 -11.05 15.45 -7.04
C LEU A 76 -10.71 16.95 -6.96
N PRO A 77 -9.45 17.35 -7.17
CA PRO A 77 -9.07 18.75 -7.15
C PRO A 77 -9.73 19.54 -8.30
N LEU A 78 -10.15 20.79 -8.06
CA LEU A 78 -10.75 21.65 -9.08
C LEU A 78 -9.88 21.80 -10.34
N ASN A 79 -8.56 21.87 -10.18
CA ASN A 79 -7.63 21.96 -11.30
C ASN A 79 -7.65 20.69 -12.17
N PHE A 80 -7.84 19.52 -11.58
CA PHE A 80 -7.97 18.26 -12.31
C PHE A 80 -9.22 18.27 -13.18
N LEU A 81 -10.37 18.69 -12.62
CA LEU A 81 -11.62 18.80 -13.38
C LEU A 81 -11.50 19.74 -14.59
N ARG A 82 -10.84 20.90 -14.42
CA ARG A 82 -10.59 21.85 -15.51
C ARG A 82 -9.70 21.26 -16.60
N GLN A 83 -8.62 20.59 -16.22
CA GLN A 83 -7.72 19.92 -17.16
C GLN A 83 -8.44 18.81 -17.90
N LEU A 84 -9.23 18.01 -17.19
CA LEU A 84 -10.03 16.93 -17.78
C LEU A 84 -10.93 17.48 -18.90
N ILE A 85 -11.68 18.55 -18.64
CA ILE A 85 -12.53 19.22 -19.65
C ILE A 85 -11.68 19.74 -20.82
N GLY A 86 -10.54 20.38 -20.55
CA GLY A 86 -9.65 20.89 -21.59
C GLY A 86 -9.11 19.81 -22.54
N PHE A 87 -8.83 18.61 -22.03
CA PHE A 87 -8.35 17.49 -22.82
C PHE A 87 -9.43 16.84 -23.71
N TYR A 88 -10.72 16.96 -23.36
CA TYR A 88 -11.82 16.49 -24.23
C TYR A 88 -12.05 17.41 -25.44
N GLY A 89 -11.52 18.64 -25.44
CA GLY A 89 -11.65 19.60 -26.55
C GLY A 89 -10.40 19.77 -27.42
N GLY A 90 -9.23 19.30 -26.96
CA GLY A 90 -7.97 19.29 -27.71
C GLY A 90 -7.61 17.87 -28.15
N GLY A 91 -6.89 17.69 -29.26
CA GLY A 91 -6.52 16.37 -29.83
C GLY A 91 -5.75 15.38 -28.93
N ALA A 92 -5.57 15.69 -27.64
CA ALA A 92 -5.03 14.82 -26.61
C ALA A 92 -6.03 13.78 -26.06
N GLN A 93 -7.31 13.82 -26.47
CA GLN A 93 -8.35 12.87 -26.05
C GLN A 93 -7.94 11.40 -26.24
N ALA A 94 -7.12 11.09 -27.25
CA ALA A 94 -6.63 9.75 -27.53
C ALA A 94 -5.64 9.20 -26.48
N TYR A 95 -4.91 10.07 -25.79
CA TYR A 95 -3.83 9.67 -24.88
C TYR A 95 -4.22 9.72 -23.40
N LEU A 96 -5.26 10.51 -23.07
CA LEU A 96 -5.73 10.71 -21.71
C LEU A 96 -6.14 9.41 -20.99
N PRO A 97 -6.90 8.47 -21.62
CA PRO A 97 -7.30 7.23 -20.94
C PRO A 97 -6.09 6.40 -20.50
N SER A 98 -5.13 6.17 -21.39
CA SER A 98 -3.93 5.38 -21.11
C SER A 98 -3.05 6.03 -20.04
N PHE A 99 -2.95 7.36 -20.04
CA PHE A 99 -2.21 8.09 -19.02
C PHE A 99 -2.87 7.99 -17.64
N LEU A 100 -4.21 8.12 -17.57
CA LEU A 100 -4.96 7.96 -16.32
C LEU A 100 -4.85 6.54 -15.77
N GLU A 101 -4.99 5.53 -16.61
CA GLU A 101 -4.85 4.12 -16.22
C GLU A 101 -3.46 3.83 -15.66
N MET A 102 -2.40 4.28 -16.36
CA MET A 102 -1.02 4.13 -15.91
C MET A 102 -0.77 4.86 -14.58
N SER A 103 -1.25 6.11 -14.46
CA SER A 103 -1.08 6.93 -13.25
C SER A 103 -1.82 6.33 -12.06
N MET A 104 -3.06 5.86 -12.25
CA MET A 104 -3.86 5.23 -11.20
C MET A 104 -3.26 3.90 -10.75
N ASN A 105 -2.78 3.06 -11.68
CA ASN A 105 -2.10 1.81 -11.33
C ASN A 105 -0.81 2.10 -10.54
N SER A 106 -0.01 3.07 -10.99
CA SER A 106 1.19 3.51 -10.27
C SER A 106 0.86 4.02 -8.86
N PHE A 107 -0.19 4.83 -8.70
CA PHE A 107 -0.62 5.34 -7.41
C PHE A 107 -1.10 4.23 -6.48
N ALA A 108 -1.90 3.28 -6.99
CA ALA A 108 -2.37 2.14 -6.21
C ALA A 108 -1.21 1.26 -5.71
N GLN A 109 -0.18 1.03 -6.54
CA GLN A 109 1.03 0.32 -6.14
C GLN A 109 1.82 1.10 -5.09
N ALA A 110 2.01 2.41 -5.30
CA ALA A 110 2.70 3.27 -4.33
C ALA A 110 1.99 3.28 -2.97
N GLN A 111 0.66 3.38 -2.95
CA GLN A 111 -0.14 3.28 -1.73
C GLN A 111 0.03 1.92 -1.04
N LYS A 112 0.07 0.82 -1.81
CA LYS A 112 0.28 -0.52 -1.26
C LYS A 112 1.64 -0.66 -0.60
N GLU A 113 2.70 -0.15 -1.23
CA GLU A 113 4.06 -0.16 -0.67
C GLU A 113 4.19 0.78 0.53
N TRP A 114 3.58 1.96 0.51
CA TRP A 114 3.51 2.85 1.67
C TRP A 114 2.75 2.22 2.84
N ARG A 115 1.64 1.52 2.58
CA ARG A 115 0.88 0.82 3.62
C ARG A 115 1.69 -0.33 4.24
N LYS A 116 2.52 -1.00 3.45
CA LYS A 116 3.49 -1.98 3.97
C LYS A 116 4.61 -1.29 4.77
N ALA A 117 5.16 -0.19 4.29
CA ALA A 117 6.22 0.52 5.01
C ALA A 117 5.72 1.14 6.34
N ALA A 118 4.47 1.60 6.38
CA ALA A 118 3.83 2.16 7.57
C ALA A 118 3.41 1.10 8.60
N ASN A 119 3.39 -0.18 8.23
CA ASN A 119 3.06 -1.26 9.15
C ASN A 119 4.37 -1.74 9.84
N PRO A 120 4.53 -1.50 11.16
CA PRO A 120 5.83 -1.69 11.84
C PRO A 120 6.36 -3.14 11.77
N MET A 121 5.46 -4.12 11.65
CA MET A 121 5.83 -5.53 11.47
C MET A 121 6.53 -5.80 10.12
N SER A 122 6.11 -5.17 9.02
CA SER A 122 6.75 -5.36 7.72
C SER A 122 8.07 -4.59 7.59
N LEU A 123 8.24 -3.50 8.35
CA LEU A 123 9.54 -2.85 8.49
C LEU A 123 10.53 -3.79 9.20
N PHE A 124 10.09 -4.45 10.28
CA PHE A 124 10.88 -5.43 11.02
C PHE A 124 11.19 -6.68 10.18
N GLU A 125 10.24 -7.21 9.40
CA GLU A 125 10.49 -8.32 8.48
C GLU A 125 11.50 -7.93 7.39
N ALA A 126 11.38 -6.74 6.81
CA ALA A 126 12.31 -6.25 5.80
C ALA A 126 13.73 -6.09 6.37
N GLN A 127 13.85 -5.57 7.59
CA GLN A 127 15.12 -5.44 8.29
C GLN A 127 15.70 -6.81 8.67
N THR A 128 14.88 -7.74 9.18
CA THR A 128 15.30 -9.09 9.54
C THR A 128 15.79 -9.87 8.32
N ARG A 129 15.07 -9.77 7.18
CA ARG A 129 15.46 -10.41 5.93
C ARG A 129 16.77 -9.84 5.37
N ARG A 130 16.95 -8.51 5.44
CA ARG A 130 18.20 -7.86 5.03
C ARG A 130 19.37 -8.27 5.93
N ASN A 131 19.15 -8.36 7.24
CA ASN A 131 20.17 -8.78 8.20
C ASN A 131 20.54 -10.27 8.01
N MET A 132 19.55 -11.15 7.81
CA MET A 132 19.82 -12.56 7.51
C MET A 132 20.55 -12.75 6.19
N ALA A 133 20.21 -12.01 5.13
CA ALA A 133 20.91 -12.10 3.85
C ALA A 133 22.38 -11.66 3.96
N MET A 134 22.66 -10.59 4.72
CA MET A 134 24.03 -10.18 5.02
C MET A 134 24.76 -11.21 5.88
N PHE A 135 24.09 -11.82 6.85
CA PHE A 135 24.65 -12.89 7.68
C PHE A 135 24.96 -14.14 6.86
N GLU A 136 24.05 -14.59 6.00
CA GLU A 136 24.27 -15.72 5.09
C GLU A 136 25.44 -15.46 4.14
N GLN A 137 25.53 -14.25 3.59
CA GLN A 137 26.62 -13.87 2.69
C GLN A 137 27.96 -13.81 3.44
N ALA A 138 27.99 -13.25 4.65
CA ALA A 138 29.18 -13.24 5.50
C ALA A 138 29.58 -14.67 5.90
N MET A 139 28.62 -15.52 6.26
CA MET A 139 28.86 -16.93 6.61
C MET A 139 29.43 -17.72 5.43
N LYS A 140 28.91 -17.51 4.21
CA LYS A 140 29.44 -18.11 2.98
C LYS A 140 30.86 -17.61 2.65
N MET A 141 31.16 -16.35 2.93
CA MET A 141 32.48 -15.77 2.64
C MET A 141 33.52 -16.13 3.70
N PHE A 142 33.11 -16.37 4.94
CA PHE A 142 33.97 -16.74 6.06
C PHE A 142 34.18 -18.25 6.22
N MET A 143 33.21 -19.07 5.79
CA MET A 143 33.35 -20.53 5.75
C MET A 143 33.16 -21.06 4.32
N PRO A 144 34.17 -20.90 3.44
CA PRO A 144 34.12 -21.47 2.10
C PRO A 144 34.23 -23.00 2.22
N GLY A 145 33.09 -23.71 2.12
CA GLY A 145 33.06 -25.17 2.06
C GLY A 145 32.09 -25.88 3.01
N VAL A 146 31.36 -25.18 3.89
CA VAL A 146 30.32 -25.81 4.71
C VAL A 146 28.95 -25.65 4.05
N ALA A 147 28.44 -26.73 3.47
CA ALA A 147 27.05 -26.82 3.01
C ALA A 147 26.08 -26.79 4.21
N PRO A 148 24.87 -26.22 4.08
CA PRO A 148 23.89 -26.22 5.16
C PRO A 148 23.29 -27.62 5.30
N GLY A 149 23.88 -28.42 6.17
CA GLY A 149 23.46 -29.81 6.36
C GLY A 149 24.19 -30.47 7.53
N SER A 150 23.79 -30.14 8.76
CA SER A 150 23.71 -31.09 9.87
C SER A 150 23.19 -30.40 11.11
N ALA A 151 21.89 -30.58 11.36
CA ALA A 151 21.40 -30.68 12.72
C ALA A 151 21.99 -31.98 13.30
N ALA A 152 22.88 -31.85 14.28
CA ALA A 152 23.27 -32.95 15.15
C ALA A 152 23.21 -32.45 16.59
N THR A 153 22.23 -33.01 17.29
CA THR A 153 21.96 -32.94 18.72
C THR A 153 23.17 -33.35 19.56
N GLY A 154 23.48 -32.56 20.59
CA GLY A 154 24.41 -32.92 21.67
C GLY A 154 24.22 -31.97 22.85
N ALA A 155 23.72 -32.51 23.97
CA ALA A 155 23.29 -31.79 25.17
C ALA A 155 24.46 -31.31 26.07
N ALA A 156 24.20 -30.18 26.77
CA ALA A 156 24.65 -29.70 28.11
C ALA A 156 26.11 -29.97 28.58
N ASP A 157 26.87 -29.05 29.21
CA ASP A 157 26.56 -27.93 30.12
C ASP A 157 27.76 -26.91 30.12
N PRO A 158 27.58 -25.67 30.62
CA PRO A 158 28.46 -24.54 30.41
C PRO A 158 29.51 -24.38 31.53
N ARG A 159 30.73 -23.99 31.16
CA ARG A 159 31.61 -23.19 32.02
C ARG A 159 32.18 -22.05 31.18
N PRO A 160 32.02 -20.78 31.59
CA PRO A 160 32.54 -19.66 30.83
C PRO A 160 34.06 -19.59 31.06
N SER A 161 34.84 -20.13 30.14
CA SER A 161 36.24 -19.72 30.01
C SER A 161 36.25 -18.36 29.34
N ALA A 162 36.75 -17.36 30.06
CA ALA A 162 36.96 -16.00 29.58
C ALA A 162 37.83 -16.02 28.31
N ALA A 163 37.18 -16.00 27.15
CA ALA A 163 37.78 -15.63 25.88
C ALA A 163 36.90 -14.53 25.31
N GLN A 164 37.46 -13.31 25.26
CA GLN A 164 36.81 -12.18 24.61
C GLN A 164 36.38 -12.61 23.20
N PRO A 165 35.12 -12.38 22.78
CA PRO A 165 34.75 -12.58 21.39
C PRO A 165 35.65 -11.70 20.51
N PRO A 166 36.06 -12.18 19.32
CA PRO A 166 36.88 -11.39 18.42
C PRO A 166 36.19 -10.04 18.18
N ALA A 167 36.96 -8.95 18.31
CA ALA A 167 36.45 -7.59 18.18
C ALA A 167 35.69 -7.45 16.86
N ASN A 168 34.36 -7.28 16.94
CA ASN A 168 33.53 -6.96 15.79
C ASN A 168 33.80 -5.49 15.46
N PRO A 169 34.46 -5.15 14.33
CA PRO A 169 34.82 -3.77 14.01
C PRO A 169 33.59 -2.85 13.91
N PHE A 170 32.43 -3.44 13.61
CA PHE A 170 31.15 -2.75 13.57
C PHE A 170 30.58 -2.40 14.96
N MET A 171 30.87 -3.22 15.98
CA MET A 171 30.51 -2.94 17.38
C MET A 171 31.42 -1.88 17.97
N GLU A 172 32.69 -1.88 17.60
CA GLU A 172 33.68 -0.89 18.02
C GLU A 172 33.35 0.49 17.44
N TYR A 173 32.98 0.55 16.14
CA TYR A 173 32.46 1.78 15.53
C TYR A 173 31.15 2.28 16.19
N GLN A 174 30.24 1.37 16.56
CA GLN A 174 29.03 1.75 17.30
C GLN A 174 29.33 2.25 18.72
N ALA A 175 30.28 1.63 19.42
CA ALA A 175 30.68 2.04 20.76
C ALA A 175 31.35 3.42 20.73
N GLU A 176 32.21 3.68 19.74
CA GLU A 176 32.85 4.98 19.54
C GLU A 176 31.83 6.06 19.14
N ALA A 177 30.88 5.73 18.25
CA ALA A 177 29.79 6.64 17.89
C ALA A 177 28.86 6.97 19.08
N LEU A 178 28.57 6.00 19.95
CA LEU A 178 27.78 6.22 21.17
C LEU A 178 28.52 7.07 22.20
N ALA A 179 29.83 6.84 22.38
CA ALA A 179 30.67 7.65 23.25
C ALA A 179 30.72 9.11 22.78
N ALA A 180 30.93 9.34 21.48
CA ALA A 180 30.91 10.68 20.90
C ALA A 180 29.55 11.39 21.06
N MET A 181 28.44 10.64 20.94
CA MET A 181 27.10 11.20 21.12
C MET A 181 26.81 11.55 22.59
N GLN A 182 27.28 10.73 23.54
CA GLN A 182 27.16 11.01 24.98
C GLN A 182 27.95 12.27 25.37
N GLU A 183 29.15 12.44 24.85
CA GLU A 183 29.98 13.63 25.09
C GLU A 183 29.30 14.91 24.55
N GLN A 184 28.68 14.81 23.36
CA GLN A 184 27.89 15.91 22.79
C GLN A 184 26.67 16.26 23.66
N MET A 185 25.99 15.25 24.21
CA MET A 185 24.86 15.45 25.13
C MET A 185 25.29 16.14 26.43
N GLU A 186 26.45 15.78 27.00
CA GLU A 186 26.99 16.44 28.18
C GLU A 186 27.40 17.90 27.90
N ALA A 187 28.00 18.16 26.73
CA ALA A 187 28.36 19.51 26.31
C ALA A 187 27.12 20.42 26.21
N ILE A 188 26.04 19.91 25.59
CA ILE A 188 24.78 20.63 25.46
C ILE A 188 24.14 20.86 26.84
N GLN A 189 24.15 19.85 27.72
CA GLN A 189 23.63 19.99 29.09
C GLN A 189 24.39 21.06 29.89
N LYS A 190 25.72 21.13 29.77
CA LYS A 190 26.52 22.17 30.41
C LYS A 190 26.22 23.56 29.87
N GLN A 191 26.04 23.71 28.56
CA GLN A 191 25.65 24.98 27.95
C GLN A 191 24.27 25.44 28.42
N LEU A 192 23.30 24.52 28.53
CA LEU A 192 21.97 24.81 29.06
C LEU A 192 22.03 25.23 30.54
N ALA A 193 22.85 24.55 31.35
CA ALA A 193 23.03 24.90 32.75
C ALA A 193 23.69 26.28 32.94
N ASP A 194 24.68 26.63 32.11
CA ASP A 194 25.34 27.94 32.13
C ASP A 194 24.38 29.07 31.72
N LEU A 195 23.56 28.84 30.68
CA LEU A 195 22.52 29.77 30.26
C LEU A 195 21.42 29.94 31.32
N SER A 196 21.01 28.87 32.00
CA SER A 196 20.00 28.92 33.07
C SER A 196 20.47 29.63 34.35
N ARG A 197 21.79 29.81 34.51
CA ARG A 197 22.39 30.47 35.68
C ARG A 197 22.63 31.97 35.46
N LYS A 198 22.37 32.45 34.25
CA LYS A 198 22.61 33.82 33.80
C LYS A 198 21.33 34.66 33.67
N GLU A 199 20.21 34.12 34.13
CA GLU A 199 18.99 34.85 34.52
C GLU A 199 18.86 34.85 36.05
#